data_AF-A0A947XXX9-F1
#
_entry.id   AF-A0A947XXX9-F1
#
_cell.length_a   1.000
_cell.length_b   1.000
_cell.length_c   1.000
_cell.angle_alpha   90.00
_cell.angle_beta   90.00
_cell.angle_gamma   90.00
#
_symmetry.space_group_name_H-M   'P 1'
#
loop_
_entity.id
_entity.type
_entity.pdbx_description
1 polymer ?
#
loop_
_entity_poly.entity_id
_entity_poly.type
_entity_poly.pdbx_seq_one_letter_code
_entity_poly.pdbx_strand_id
1 'polypeptide(L)' 'IDKDAERARLAKEIARIRNEIAKAQGKLANSSFVDRAPAAVVQQEQARLADFAAMLQKLEAQHARLG' A
#
# COMPACT_ATOMS: atom_id res chain seq x y z
N ILE A 1 4.86 10.68 24.63
CA ILE A 1 4.25 9.78 23.64
C ILE A 1 4.51 8.36 24.09
N ASP A 2 3.45 7.59 24.30
CA ASP A 2 3.55 6.15 24.58
C ASP A 2 4.07 5.44 23.32
N LYS A 3 5.29 4.89 23.41
CA LYS A 3 5.95 4.24 22.27
C LYS A 3 5.24 2.95 21.86
N ASP A 4 4.66 2.22 22.80
CA ASP A 4 3.97 0.96 22.52
C ASP A 4 2.62 1.22 21.87
N ALA A 5 1.90 2.25 22.33
CA ALA A 5 0.68 2.70 21.67
C ALA A 5 0.93 3.18 20.23
N GLU A 6 1.99 3.96 19.99
CA GLU A 6 2.33 4.42 18.64
C GLU A 6 2.81 3.28 17.74
N ARG A 7 3.57 2.31 18.28
CA ARG A 7 3.97 1.09 17.56
C ARG A 7 2.75 0.30 17.10
N ALA A 8 1.78 0.07 17.99
CA ALA A 8 0.55 -0.65 17.66
C ALA A 8 -0.26 0.09 16.59
N ARG A 9 -0.35 1.42 16.68
CA ARG A 9 -1.01 2.26 15.66
C ARG A 9 -0.32 2.12 14.30
N LEU A 10 1.00 2.23 14.24
CA LEU A 10 1.77 2.10 12.99
C LEU A 10 1.66 0.69 12.41
N ALA A 11 1.71 -0.37 13.23
CA ALA A 11 1.52 -1.74 12.77
C ALA A 11 0.15 -1.96 12.12
N LYS A 12 -0.91 -1.40 12.71
CA LYS A 12 -2.26 -1.45 12.14
C LYS A 12 -2.33 -0.72 10.80
N GLU A 13 -1.70 0.44 10.69
CA GLU A 13 -1.68 1.22 9.46
C GLU A 13 -0.85 0.53 8.35
N ILE A 14 0.30 -0.05 8.69
CA ILE A 14 1.10 -0.89 7.80
C ILE A 14 0.26 -2.05 7.24
N ALA A 15 -0.47 -2.77 8.10
CA ALA A 15 -1.34 -3.85 7.68
C ALA A 15 -2.45 -3.38 6.72
N ARG A 16 -3.05 -2.21 7.00
CA ARG A 16 -4.05 -1.60 6.12
C ARG A 16 -3.48 -1.29 4.74
N ILE A 17 -2.31 -0.64 4.67
CA ILE A 17 -1.67 -0.27 3.40
C ILE A 17 -1.23 -1.52 2.63
N ARG A 18 -0.67 -2.54 3.29
CA ARG A 18 -0.33 -3.82 2.64
C ARG A 18 -1.54 -4.48 2.00
N ASN A 19 -2.70 -4.45 2.66
CA ASN A 19 -3.94 -4.98 2.09
C ASN A 19 -4.40 -4.20 0.84
N GLU A 20 -4.26 -2.87 0.84
CA GLU A 20 -4.59 -2.06 -0.35
C GLU A 20 -3.61 -2.29 -1.51
N ILE A 21 -2.32 -2.47 -1.22
CA ILE A 21 -1.32 -2.89 -2.21
C ILE A 21 -1.70 -4.23 -2.83
N ALA A 22 -2.04 -5.23 -2.01
CA ALA A 22 -2.41 -6.56 -2.49
C ALA A 22 -3.63 -6.51 -3.41
N LYS A 23 -4.63 -5.67 -3.11
CA LYS A 23 -5.80 -5.46 -3.98
C LYS A 23 -5.41 -4.83 -5.32
N ALA A 24 -4.58 -3.78 -5.30
CA ALA A 24 -4.13 -3.12 -6.53
C ALA A 24 -3.28 -4.05 -7.40
N GLN A 25 -2.34 -4.79 -6.79
CA GLN A 25 -1.56 -5.83 -7.46
C GLN A 25 -2.46 -6.93 -8.05
N GLY A 26 -3.49 -7.38 -7.32
CA GLY A 26 -4.44 -8.37 -7.83
C GLY A 26 -5.19 -7.90 -9.08
N LYS A 27 -5.59 -6.62 -9.13
CA LYS A 27 -6.19 -6.05 -10.35
C LYS A 27 -5.21 -6.01 -11.51
N LEU A 28 -3.98 -5.53 -11.27
CA LEU A 28 -2.96 -5.38 -12.30
C LEU A 28 -2.34 -6.70 -12.77
N ALA A 29 -2.36 -7.74 -11.94
CA ALA A 29 -1.94 -9.09 -12.32
C ALA A 29 -3.00 -9.84 -13.16
N ASN A 30 -4.25 -9.37 -13.13
CA ASN A 30 -5.31 -9.93 -13.96
C ASN A 30 -5.20 -9.37 -15.38
N SER A 31 -4.66 -10.16 -16.32
CA SER A 31 -4.52 -9.79 -17.73
C SER A 31 -5.85 -9.35 -18.35
N SER A 32 -6.97 -10.01 -18.01
CA SER A 32 -8.29 -9.59 -18.51
C SER A 32 -8.70 -8.20 -18.04
N PHE A 33 -8.22 -7.74 -16.87
CA PHE A 33 -8.45 -6.36 -16.43
C PHE A 33 -7.55 -5.40 -17.19
N VAL A 34 -6.26 -5.70 -17.32
CA VAL A 34 -5.30 -4.85 -18.03
C VAL A 34 -5.65 -4.69 -19.51
N ASP A 35 -6.09 -5.75 -20.16
CA ASP A 35 -6.38 -5.77 -21.59
C ASP A 35 -7.72 -5.12 -21.94
N ARG A 36 -8.66 -5.07 -20.98
CA ARG A 36 -10.05 -4.58 -21.23
C ARG A 36 -10.37 -3.27 -20.55
N ALA A 37 -9.67 -2.90 -19.48
CA ALA A 37 -9.90 -1.64 -18.79
C ALA A 37 -9.35 -0.47 -19.61
N PRO A 38 -9.97 0.72 -19.52
CA PRO A 38 -9.42 1.92 -20.12
C PRO A 38 -7.99 2.18 -19.61
N ALA A 39 -7.09 2.64 -20.49
CA ALA A 39 -5.71 2.93 -20.13
C ALA A 39 -5.58 3.88 -18.93
N ALA A 40 -6.48 4.86 -18.82
CA ALA A 40 -6.53 5.78 -17.68
C ALA A 40 -6.79 5.05 -16.34
N VAL A 41 -7.63 4.01 -16.34
CA VAL A 41 -7.92 3.21 -15.14
C VAL A 41 -6.71 2.35 -14.76
N VAL A 42 -6.06 1.72 -15.75
CA VAL A 42 -4.84 0.93 -15.51
C VAL A 42 -3.72 1.82 -14.97
N GLN A 43 -3.51 3.00 -15.56
CA GLN A 43 -2.54 3.98 -15.09
C GLN A 43 -2.87 4.48 -13.68
N GLN A 44 -4.15 4.72 -13.37
CA GLN A 44 -4.57 5.12 -12.04
C GLN A 44 -4.27 4.03 -11.00
N GLU A 45 -4.52 2.76 -11.30
CA GLU A 45 -4.21 1.66 -10.38
C GLU A 45 -2.69 1.47 -10.22
N GLN A 46 -1.89 1.68 -11.28
CA GLN A 46 -0.43 1.67 -11.19
C GLN A 46 0.11 2.83 -10.34
N ALA A 47 -0.41 4.04 -10.52
CA ALA A 47 -0.06 5.19 -9.69
C ALA A 47 -0.44 4.95 -8.22
N ARG A 48 -1.65 4.43 -7.98
CA ARG A 48 -2.12 4.07 -6.63
C ARG A 48 -1.22 3.02 -5.98
N LEU A 49 -0.76 2.02 -6.73
CA LEU A 49 0.19 1.03 -6.25
C LEU A 49 1.52 1.68 -5.84
N ALA A 50 2.07 2.58 -6.66
CA ALA A 50 3.31 3.29 -6.37
C ALA A 50 3.18 4.18 -5.12
N ASP A 51 2.07 4.92 -4.99
CA ASP A 51 1.80 5.77 -3.83
C ASP A 51 1.71 4.97 -2.54
N PHE A 52 1.00 3.84 -2.57
CA PHE A 52 0.91 2.97 -1.40
C PHE A 52 2.24 2.30 -1.06
N ALA A 53 3.04 1.90 -2.05
CA ALA A 53 4.38 1.37 -1.80
C ALA A 53 5.27 2.41 -1.12
N ALA A 54 5.25 3.66 -1.59
CA ALA A 54 5.99 4.76 -0.98
C ALA A 54 5.50 5.08 0.45
N MET A 55 4.18 5.04 0.69
CA MET A 55 3.60 5.22 2.02
C MET A 55 4.00 4.09 2.96
N LEU A 56 3.95 2.84 2.51
CA LEU A 56 4.35 1.66 3.27
C LEU A 56 5.80 1.78 3.74
N GLN A 57 6.72 2.12 2.83
CA GLN A 57 8.14 2.30 3.17
C GLN A 57 8.35 3.36 4.27
N LYS A 58 7.62 4.48 4.22
CA LYS A 58 7.70 5.52 5.25
C LYS A 58 7.20 5.02 6.60
N LEU A 59 6.07 4.30 6.61
CA LEU A 59 5.49 3.74 7.84
C LEU A 59 6.37 2.65 8.46
N GLU A 60 6.92 1.75 7.63
CA GLU A 60 7.85 0.71 8.08
C GLU A 60 9.13 1.32 8.65
N ALA A 61 9.69 2.35 7.99
CA ALA A 61 10.85 3.08 8.50
C ALA A 61 10.55 3.78 9.84
N GLN A 62 9.37 4.39 9.98
CA GLN A 62 8.95 5.00 11.24
C GLN A 62 8.78 3.95 12.34
N HIS A 63 8.12 2.83 12.04
CA HIS A 63 7.91 1.73 12.98
C HIS A 63 9.24 1.12 13.44
N ALA A 64 10.21 0.96 12.53
CA ALA A 64 11.54 0.47 12.85
C ALA A 64 12.32 1.41 13.79
N ARG A 65 12.17 2.74 13.64
CA ARG A 65 12.81 3.74 14.51
C ARG A 65 12.22 3.77 15.93
N LEU A 66 11.01 3.28 16.12
CA LEU A 66 10.42 3.09 17.44
C LEU A 66 10.89 1.79 18.11
N GLY A 67 11.59 0.92 17.37
CA GLY A 67 12.31 -0.27 17.86
C GLY A 67 13.02 -0.02 19.17
#